data_AF-A0AAN7PEB7-F1
#
_entry.id   AF-A0AAN7PEB7-F1
#
_cell.length_a   1.000
_cell.length_b   1.000
_cell.length_c   1.000
_cell.angle_alpha   90.00
_cell.angle_beta   90.00
_cell.angle_gamma   90.00
#
_symmetry.space_group_name_H-M   'P 1'
#
loop_
_entity.id
_entity.type
_entity.pdbx_description
1 polymer ?
#
loop_
_entity_poly.entity_id
_entity_poly.type
_entity_poly.pdbx_seq_one_letter_code
_entity_poly.pdbx_strand_id
1 'polypeptide(L)'
;MKIILKKYNKKEKDLNKILENETITRIIKAKRMKWYGHVQRRGNEAIIKKIMKWNPLNTGQRGRPKLRWEDQVINDIKKMGITRAKEKMQDRKEWQKITEKAKKHINL
;
A
#
# COMPACT_ATOMS: atom_id res chain seq x y z
N MET A 1 18.18 -35.11 6.51
CA MET A 1 18.16 -33.97 5.59
C MET A 1 16.77 -33.87 4.96
N LYS A 2 16.01 -32.80 5.17
CA LYS A 2 14.68 -32.62 4.54
C LYS A 2 14.84 -31.87 3.22
N ILE A 3 14.74 -32.60 2.11
CA ILE A 3 14.61 -32.00 0.77
C ILE A 3 13.17 -31.44 0.70
N ILE A 4 13.02 -30.12 0.75
CA ILE A 4 11.73 -29.47 0.50
C ILE A 4 11.44 -29.62 -1.00
N LEU A 5 10.74 -30.68 -1.39
CA LEU A 5 10.14 -30.77 -2.71
C LEU A 5 9.09 -29.64 -2.82
N LYS A 6 9.44 -28.55 -3.51
CA LYS A 6 8.45 -27.56 -3.96
C LYS A 6 7.51 -28.26 -4.93
N LYS A 7 6.37 -28.72 -4.41
CA LYS A 7 5.30 -29.33 -5.18
C LYS A 7 4.88 -28.33 -6.27
N TYR A 8 5.00 -28.70 -7.54
CA TYR A 8 4.62 -27.87 -8.67
C TYR A 8 3.11 -27.56 -8.62
N ASN A 9 2.74 -26.30 -8.38
CA ASN A 9 1.36 -25.87 -8.30
C ASN A 9 0.98 -25.04 -9.54
N LYS A 10 0.23 -25.65 -10.47
CA LYS A 10 -0.20 -25.02 -11.73
C LYS A 10 -0.97 -23.72 -11.50
N LYS A 11 -1.85 -23.67 -10.48
CA LYS A 11 -2.65 -22.47 -10.14
C LYS A 11 -1.76 -21.30 -9.70
N GLU A 12 -0.71 -21.58 -8.93
CA GLU A 12 0.24 -20.57 -8.47
C GLU A 12 1.08 -20.01 -9.63
N LYS A 13 1.48 -20.86 -10.58
CA LYS A 13 2.17 -20.45 -11.80
C LYS A 13 1.28 -19.60 -12.70
N ASP A 14 0.03 -19.98 -12.89
CA ASP A 14 -0.93 -19.23 -13.69
C ASP A 14 -1.22 -17.86 -13.03
N LEU A 15 -1.35 -17.83 -11.71
CA LEU A 15 -1.49 -16.58 -10.95
C LEU A 15 -0.26 -15.68 -11.10
N ASN A 16 0.95 -16.20 -10.93
CA ASN A 16 2.18 -15.44 -11.10
C ASN A 16 2.38 -14.97 -12.54
N LYS A 17 1.90 -15.72 -13.53
CA LYS A 17 1.92 -15.34 -14.95
C LYS A 17 0.95 -14.20 -15.24
N ILE A 18 -0.27 -14.24 -14.69
CA ILE A 18 -1.26 -13.15 -14.80
C ILE A 18 -0.78 -11.88 -14.08
N LEU A 19 -0.11 -12.05 -12.95
CA LEU A 19 0.36 -10.94 -12.13
C LEU A 19 1.80 -10.50 -12.46
N GLU A 20 2.43 -11.03 -13.51
CA GLU A 20 3.82 -10.70 -13.90
C GLU A 20 4.86 -10.79 -12.76
N ASN A 21 4.71 -11.78 -11.86
CA ASN A 21 5.49 -11.92 -10.61
C ASN A 21 5.23 -10.85 -9.53
N GLU A 22 4.19 -10.05 -9.68
CA GLU A 22 3.61 -9.24 -8.60
C GLU A 22 2.72 -10.12 -7.72
N THR A 23 2.77 -9.94 -6.40
CA THR A 23 1.81 -10.60 -5.51
C THR A 23 0.56 -9.73 -5.38
N ILE A 24 -0.61 -10.34 -5.16
CA ILE A 24 -1.87 -9.60 -4.90
C ILE A 24 -1.67 -8.59 -3.77
N THR A 25 -0.91 -8.96 -2.74
CA THR A 25 -0.58 -8.08 -1.61
C THR A 25 0.16 -6.82 -2.06
N ARG A 26 1.15 -6.92 -2.95
CA ARG A 26 1.89 -5.78 -3.49
C ARG A 26 1.00 -4.87 -4.32
N ILE A 27 0.12 -5.43 -5.14
CA ILE A 27 -0.84 -4.66 -5.95
C ILE A 27 -1.79 -3.87 -5.05
N ILE A 28 -2.34 -4.49 -4.01
CA ILE A 28 -3.23 -3.82 -3.06
C ILE A 28 -2.48 -2.67 -2.36
N LYS A 29 -1.25 -2.90 -1.91
CA LYS A 29 -0.42 -1.88 -1.23
C LYS A 29 -0.09 -0.71 -2.17
N ALA A 30 0.31 -0.99 -3.40
CA ALA A 30 0.57 0.03 -4.41
C ALA A 30 -0.68 0.86 -4.72
N LYS A 31 -1.84 0.23 -4.91
CA LYS A 31 -3.13 0.93 -5.10
C LYS A 31 -3.47 1.80 -3.89
N ARG A 32 -3.25 1.29 -2.67
CA ARG A 32 -3.43 2.04 -1.42
C ARG A 32 -2.57 3.30 -1.39
N MET A 33 -1.28 3.18 -1.67
CA MET A 33 -0.35 4.32 -1.76
C MET A 33 -0.77 5.32 -2.85
N LYS A 34 -1.21 4.83 -4.01
CA LYS A 34 -1.69 5.69 -5.12
C LYS A 34 -2.89 6.53 -4.71
N TRP A 35 -3.87 5.92 -4.04
CA TRP A 35 -5.03 6.64 -3.52
C TRP A 35 -4.64 7.64 -2.43
N TYR A 36 -3.71 7.28 -1.54
CA TYR A 36 -3.24 8.19 -0.50
C TYR A 36 -2.62 9.47 -1.08
N GLY A 37 -1.73 9.34 -2.07
CA GLY A 37 -1.19 10.51 -2.77
C GLY A 37 -2.27 11.33 -3.47
N HIS A 38 -3.30 10.69 -4.03
CA HIS A 38 -4.45 11.41 -4.57
C HIS A 38 -5.16 12.25 -3.49
N VAL A 39 -5.46 11.66 -2.32
CA VAL A 39 -6.11 12.38 -1.20
C VAL A 39 -5.22 13.51 -0.68
N GLN A 40 -3.91 13.29 -0.53
CA GLN A 40 -2.99 14.31 -0.01
C GLN A 40 -2.88 15.54 -0.93
N ARG A 41 -3.00 15.37 -2.25
CA ARG A 41 -3.03 16.46 -3.23
C ARG A 41 -4.36 17.22 -3.29
N ARG A 42 -5.44 16.68 -2.71
CA ARG A 42 -6.70 17.43 -2.61
C ARG A 42 -6.54 18.58 -1.60
N GLY A 43 -7.26 19.67 -1.86
CA GLY A 43 -7.34 20.80 -0.93
C GLY A 43 -7.84 20.35 0.46
N ASN A 44 -7.46 21.09 1.50
CA ASN A 44 -7.82 20.74 2.88
C ASN A 44 -9.34 20.75 3.13
N GLU A 45 -10.08 21.50 2.32
CA GLU A 45 -11.54 21.57 2.38
C GLU A 45 -12.24 20.35 1.76
N ALA A 46 -11.52 19.58 0.95
CA ALA A 46 -12.09 18.42 0.27
C ALA A 46 -12.58 17.38 1.29
N ILE A 47 -13.84 16.98 1.15
CA ILE A 47 -14.54 16.04 2.04
C ILE A 47 -13.71 14.76 2.25
N ILE A 48 -13.12 14.20 1.19
CA ILE A 48 -12.32 12.98 1.26
C ILE A 48 -11.12 13.13 2.22
N LYS A 49 -10.45 14.29 2.18
CA LYS A 49 -9.29 14.57 3.04
C LYS A 49 -9.72 14.82 4.48
N LYS A 50 -10.88 15.47 4.70
CA LYS A 50 -11.49 15.64 6.02
C LYS A 50 -11.88 14.29 6.62
N ILE A 51 -12.60 13.43 5.89
CA ILE A 51 -13.00 12.09 6.32
C ILE A 51 -11.77 11.23 6.64
N MET A 52 -10.74 11.29 5.80
CA MET A 52 -9.52 10.52 6.03
C MET A 52 -8.81 10.93 7.33
N LYS A 53 -8.77 12.23 7.63
CA LYS A 53 -8.18 12.77 8.87
C LYS A 53 -9.08 12.62 10.08
N TRP A 54 -10.38 12.43 9.88
CA TRP A 54 -11.35 12.34 10.95
C TRP A 54 -11.00 11.17 11.88
N ASN A 55 -10.94 11.48 13.17
CA ASN A 55 -10.62 10.53 14.22
C ASN A 55 -11.70 10.64 15.31
N PRO A 56 -12.73 9.78 15.29
CA PRO A 56 -13.66 9.73 16.40
C PRO A 56 -12.90 9.26 17.64
N LEU A 57 -12.99 10.01 18.74
CA LEU A 57 -12.30 9.80 20.03
C LEU A 57 -12.73 8.52 20.77
N ASN A 58 -13.28 7.53 20.07
CA ASN A 58 -13.83 6.34 20.68
C ASN A 58 -12.72 5.32 20.93
N THR A 59 -12.66 4.81 22.16
CA THR A 59 -12.03 3.53 22.50
C THR A 59 -12.49 2.49 21.48
N GLY A 60 -11.55 1.98 20.67
CA GLY A 60 -11.88 1.08 19.56
C GLY A 60 -12.70 -0.12 20.04
N GLN A 61 -13.78 -0.43 19.34
CA GLN A 61 -14.58 -1.62 19.60
C GLN A 61 -13.69 -2.88 19.55
N ARG A 62 -13.92 -3.82 20.47
CA ARG A 62 -13.25 -5.12 20.49
C ARG A 62 -13.37 -5.78 19.10
N GLY A 63 -12.24 -6.20 18.53
CA GLY A 63 -12.19 -6.85 17.21
C GLY A 63 -11.88 -5.93 16.02
N ARG A 64 -11.95 -4.60 16.17
CA ARG A 64 -11.52 -3.69 15.09
C ARG A 64 -9.99 -3.79 14.90
N PRO A 65 -9.49 -3.99 13.66
CA PRO A 65 -8.05 -4.01 13.40
C PRO A 65 -7.37 -2.76 13.97
N LYS A 66 -6.27 -2.96 14.72
CA LYS A 66 -5.55 -1.90 15.44
C LYS A 66 -5.01 -0.78 14.53
N LEU A 67 -4.82 -1.03 13.23
CA LEU A 67 -4.15 -0.11 12.32
C LEU A 67 -5.16 0.67 11.48
N ARG A 68 -5.16 2.00 11.58
CA ARG A 68 -5.94 2.87 10.71
C ARG A 68 -5.39 2.75 9.28
N TRP A 69 -6.23 3.07 8.30
CA TRP A 69 -5.85 3.01 6.89
C TRP A 69 -4.62 3.89 6.58
N GLU A 70 -4.54 5.07 7.21
CA GLU A 70 -3.38 5.97 7.15
C GLU A 70 -2.12 5.32 7.72
N ASP A 71 -2.21 4.67 8.89
CA ASP A 71 -1.07 4.00 9.53
C ASP A 71 -0.51 2.87 8.64
N GLN A 72 -1.38 2.15 7.95
CA GLN A 72 -0.95 1.10 7.00
C GLN A 72 -0.15 1.69 5.84
N VAL A 73 -0.59 2.81 5.26
CA VAL A 73 0.14 3.48 4.18
C VAL A 73 1.46 4.06 4.69
N ILE A 74 1.47 4.68 5.87
CA ILE A 74 2.69 5.19 6.49
C ILE A 74 3.69 4.05 6.73
N ASN A 75 3.21 2.88 7.18
CA ASN A 75 4.05 1.71 7.37
C ASN A 75 4.61 1.18 6.03
N ASP A 76 3.80 1.12 4.97
CA ASP A 76 4.26 0.72 3.64
C ASP A 76 5.33 1.69 3.11
N ILE A 77 5.14 3.01 3.28
CA ILE A 77 6.10 4.05 2.92
C ILE A 77 7.42 3.86 3.68
N LYS A 78 7.36 3.58 4.99
CA LYS A 78 8.53 3.29 5.82
C LYS A 78 9.26 2.02 5.36
N LYS A 79 8.53 0.94 5.06
CA LYS A 79 9.10 -0.33 4.56
C LYS A 79 9.80 -0.17 3.22
N MET A 80 9.35 0.77 2.39
CA MET A 80 10.02 1.12 1.14
C MET A 80 11.19 2.09 1.31
N GLY A 81 11.47 2.59 2.52
CA GLY A 81 12.52 3.57 2.77
C GLY A 81 12.28 4.92 2.07
N ILE A 82 11.03 5.29 1.79
CA ILE A 82 10.73 6.52 1.05
C ILE A 82 10.88 7.72 1.99
N THR A 83 11.95 8.47 1.79
CA THR A 83 12.19 9.76 2.45
C THR A 83 11.41 10.89 1.76
N ARG A 84 11.08 11.94 2.53
CA ARG A 84 10.38 13.15 2.05
C ARG A 84 9.06 12.82 1.32
N ALA A 85 8.38 11.77 1.76
CA ALA A 85 7.20 11.23 1.08
C ALA A 85 6.09 12.27 0.85
N LYS A 86 5.90 13.21 1.79
CA LYS A 86 4.92 14.31 1.65
C LYS A 86 5.20 15.21 0.46
N GLU A 87 6.45 15.55 0.21
CA GLU A 87 6.87 16.38 -0.92
C GLU A 87 6.71 15.61 -2.24
N LYS A 88 7.22 14.37 -2.26
CA LYS A 88 7.11 13.48 -3.42
C LYS A 88 5.68 13.13 -3.81
N MET A 89 4.74 13.16 -2.84
CA MET A 89 3.31 12.97 -3.10
C MET A 89 2.69 14.16 -3.83
N GLN A 90 3.21 15.38 -3.68
CA GLN A 90 2.67 16.55 -4.37
C GLN A 90 2.99 16.50 -5.87
N ASP A 91 4.18 16.03 -6.25
CA ASP A 91 4.47 15.70 -7.63
C ASP A 91 3.76 14.40 -8.04
N ARG A 92 2.75 14.53 -8.90
CA ARG A 92 1.96 13.39 -9.41
C ARG A 92 2.82 12.38 -10.17
N LYS A 93 3.78 12.84 -10.99
CA LYS A 93 4.64 11.98 -11.81
C LYS A 93 5.64 11.26 -10.93
N GLU A 94 6.24 11.96 -9.97
CA GLU A 94 7.16 11.34 -9.01
C GLU A 94 6.42 10.30 -8.14
N TRP A 95 5.25 10.65 -7.61
CA TRP A 95 4.45 9.71 -6.82
C TRP A 95 4.03 8.48 -7.62
N GLN A 96 3.65 8.65 -8.88
CA GLN A 96 3.29 7.53 -9.74
C GLN A 96 4.47 6.55 -9.88
N LYS A 97 5.68 7.04 -10.17
CA LYS A 97 6.89 6.20 -10.26
C LYS A 97 7.14 5.41 -8.98
N ILE A 98 6.95 6.03 -7.82
CA ILE A 98 7.10 5.36 -6.51
C ILE A 98 6.07 4.25 -6.34
N THR A 99 4.80 4.51 -6.66
CA THR A 99 3.73 3.50 -6.53
C THR A 99 3.85 2.36 -7.51
N GLU A 100 4.42 2.58 -8.70
CA GLU A 100 4.73 1.52 -9.65
C GLU A 100 5.91 0.66 -9.17
N LYS A 101 6.95 1.26 -8.58
CA LYS A 101 8.02 0.51 -7.90
C LYS A 101 7.49 -0.33 -6.74
N ALA A 102 6.50 0.16 -6.02
CA ALA A 102 5.87 -0.56 -4.90
C ALA A 102 5.25 -1.89 -5.33
N LYS A 103 4.70 -1.99 -6.54
CA LYS A 103 4.12 -3.24 -7.07
C LYS A 103 5.17 -4.36 -7.21
N LYS A 104 6.41 -3.97 -7.49
CA LYS A 104 7.55 -4.87 -7.74
C LYS A 104 8.43 -5.10 -6.50
N HIS A 105 8.19 -4.37 -5.41
CA HIS A 105 9.06 -4.40 -4.24
C HIS A 105 8.83 -5.66 -3.40
N ILE A 106 9.87 -6.47 -3.22
CA ILE A 106 9.75 -7.82 -2.65
C ILE A 106 9.29 -7.82 -1.20
N ASN A 107 9.67 -6.79 -0.43
CA ASN A 107 9.39 -6.64 1.00
C ASN A 107 8.14 -5.80 1.31
N LEU A 108 7.34 -5.50 0.28
CA LEU A 108 6.00 -4.94 0.43
C LEU A 108 4.97 -6.06 0.52
#